data_AF-A0AA86TVF3-F1
#
_entry.id   AF-A0AA86TVF3-F1
#
_cell.length_a   1.000
_cell.length_b   1.000
_cell.length_c   1.000
_cell.angle_alpha   90.00
_cell.angle_beta   90.00
_cell.angle_gamma   90.00
#
_symmetry.space_group_name_H-M   'P 1'
#
loop_
_entity.id
_entity.type
_entity.pdbx_description
1 polymer ?
#
loop_
_entity_poly.entity_id
_entity_poly.type
_entity_poly.pdbx_seq_one_letter_code
_entity_poly.pdbx_strand_id
1 'polypeptide(L)'
;MKSTGVWKQNFSEIFTDYLKQQYNPQGLTTNQVFETYQNLNEGARRGIWVSIGKILGIKSKEVHDFFHNTWVKQFYDDISLYRCDLVETVYNMIKAGGKKISEAVNCTISQFQKIHPELKVHLQSTYSFVYTQVKRRNDKEENQPQSIPRQNNQSVPDIKPPEIKFDINDFLLKLNEISTK
;
A
#
# COMPACT_ATOMS: atom_id res chain seq x y z
N MET A 1 -2.00 20.54 -25.93
CA MET A 1 -3.23 19.73 -25.79
C MET A 1 -2.95 18.62 -24.78
N LYS A 2 -3.71 18.54 -23.68
CA LYS A 2 -3.57 17.44 -22.70
C LYS A 2 -4.41 16.26 -23.22
N SER A 3 -3.75 15.22 -23.74
CA SER A 3 -4.40 13.93 -24.03
C SER A 3 -4.67 13.24 -22.69
N THR A 4 -5.82 13.50 -22.06
CA THR A 4 -6.01 13.23 -20.63
C THR A 4 -6.33 11.78 -20.26
N GLY A 5 -6.32 10.82 -21.19
CA GLY A 5 -6.56 9.43 -20.78
C GLY A 5 -6.49 8.34 -21.82
N VAL A 6 -6.44 8.66 -23.12
CA VAL A 6 -6.41 7.63 -24.20
C VAL A 6 -5.24 6.66 -24.01
N TRP A 7 -4.08 7.17 -23.62
CA TRP A 7 -2.89 6.34 -23.39
C TRP A 7 -3.08 5.26 -22.31
N LYS A 8 -3.94 5.50 -21.31
CA LYS A 8 -4.20 4.54 -20.22
C LYS A 8 -4.93 3.30 -20.71
N GLN A 9 -5.79 3.46 -21.72
CA GLN A 9 -6.52 2.34 -22.35
C GLN A 9 -5.56 1.43 -23.12
N ASN A 10 -4.52 2.02 -23.72
CA ASN A 10 -3.52 1.31 -24.51
C ASN A 10 -2.34 0.78 -23.68
N PHE A 11 -2.26 1.14 -22.39
CA PHE A 11 -1.11 0.80 -21.54
C PHE A 11 -0.90 -0.72 -21.44
N SER A 12 -1.96 -1.50 -21.21
CA SER A 12 -1.86 -2.95 -21.04
C SER A 12 -1.25 -3.64 -22.26
N GLU A 13 -1.72 -3.25 -23.46
CA GLU A 13 -1.25 -3.79 -24.73
C GLU A 13 0.23 -3.42 -24.97
N ILE A 14 0.56 -2.14 -24.85
CA ILE A 14 1.93 -1.65 -25.08
C ILE A 14 2.92 -2.25 -24.07
N PHE A 15 2.51 -2.39 -22.81
CA PHE A 15 3.36 -3.02 -21.80
C PHE A 15 3.58 -4.51 -22.08
N THR A 16 2.53 -5.21 -22.50
CA THR A 16 2.59 -6.61 -22.92
C THR A 16 3.54 -6.78 -24.11
N ASP A 17 3.40 -5.96 -25.15
CA ASP A 17 4.22 -6.03 -26.35
C ASP A 17 5.68 -5.68 -26.07
N TYR A 18 5.92 -4.69 -25.20
CA TYR A 18 7.28 -4.37 -24.75
C TYR A 18 7.94 -5.57 -24.06
N LEU A 19 7.24 -6.22 -23.12
CA LEU A 19 7.79 -7.40 -22.43
C LEU A 19 7.96 -8.60 -23.37
N LYS A 20 7.05 -8.80 -24.32
CA LYS A 20 7.17 -9.81 -25.38
C LYS A 20 8.44 -9.60 -26.21
N GLN A 21 8.71 -8.37 -26.65
CA GLN A 21 9.87 -8.05 -27.46
C GLN A 21 11.19 -8.23 -26.70
N GLN A 22 11.23 -7.86 -25.41
CA GLN A 22 12.48 -7.88 -24.64
C GLN A 22 12.83 -9.25 -24.08
N TYR A 23 11.83 -10.07 -23.71
CA TYR A 23 12.07 -11.33 -23.00
C TYR A 23 11.61 -12.56 -23.80
N ASN A 24 11.08 -12.36 -25.00
CA ASN A 24 10.55 -13.38 -25.92
C ASN A 24 9.49 -14.36 -25.36
N PRO A 25 8.58 -13.99 -24.43
CA PRO A 25 7.50 -14.87 -24.04
C PRO A 25 6.35 -14.85 -25.07
N GLN A 26 6.15 -15.94 -25.79
CA GLN A 26 4.99 -16.06 -26.70
C GLN A 26 3.70 -16.30 -25.91
N GLY A 27 2.59 -15.68 -26.35
CA GLY A 27 1.25 -16.00 -25.86
C GLY A 27 0.91 -15.55 -24.43
N LEU A 28 1.60 -14.54 -23.86
CA LEU A 28 1.29 -14.11 -22.50
C LEU A 28 -0.11 -13.52 -22.36
N THR A 29 -0.85 -14.06 -21.39
CA THR A 29 -2.01 -13.43 -20.77
C THR A 29 -1.59 -12.24 -19.91
N THR A 30 -2.50 -11.32 -19.61
CA THR A 30 -2.23 -10.14 -18.77
C THR A 30 -1.67 -10.51 -17.38
N ASN A 31 -2.13 -11.61 -16.78
CA ASN A 31 -1.60 -12.09 -15.50
C ASN A 31 -0.14 -12.55 -15.63
N GLN A 32 0.19 -13.27 -16.70
CA GLN A 32 1.56 -13.72 -16.94
C GLN A 32 2.50 -12.55 -17.27
N VAL A 33 2.00 -11.48 -17.89
CA VAL A 33 2.75 -10.22 -18.08
C VAL A 33 3.11 -9.61 -16.73
N PHE A 34 2.15 -9.55 -15.81
CA PHE A 34 2.39 -9.06 -14.45
C PHE A 34 3.40 -9.94 -13.71
N GLU A 35 3.25 -11.27 -13.73
CA GLU A 35 4.20 -12.20 -13.11
C GLU A 35 5.60 -12.10 -13.71
N THR A 36 5.69 -12.00 -15.03
CA THR A 36 6.97 -11.81 -15.74
C THR A 36 7.67 -10.56 -15.23
N TYR A 37 6.95 -9.44 -15.15
CA TYR A 37 7.49 -8.20 -14.60
C TYR A 37 7.96 -8.34 -13.15
N GLN A 38 7.17 -9.01 -12.30
CA GLN A 38 7.54 -9.25 -10.89
C GLN A 38 8.79 -10.11 -10.76
N ASN A 39 9.06 -11.00 -11.71
CA ASN A 39 10.24 -11.85 -11.70
C ASN A 39 11.49 -11.18 -12.30
N LEU A 40 11.36 -9.99 -12.90
CA LEU A 40 12.51 -9.23 -13.36
C LEU A 40 13.33 -8.72 -12.18
N ASN A 41 14.66 -8.86 -12.27
CA ASN A 41 15.58 -8.20 -11.34
C ASN A 41 15.56 -6.67 -11.54
N GLU A 42 16.08 -5.93 -10.56
CA GLU A 42 16.06 -4.46 -10.58
C GLU A 42 16.75 -3.86 -11.83
N GLY A 43 17.86 -4.46 -12.26
CA GLY A 43 18.58 -4.06 -13.47
C GLY A 43 17.71 -4.17 -14.73
N ALA A 44 16.94 -5.25 -14.85
CA ALA A 44 16.03 -5.49 -15.96
C ALA A 44 14.79 -4.58 -15.92
N ARG A 45 14.32 -4.18 -14.73
CA ARG A 45 13.22 -3.21 -14.58
C ARG A 45 13.64 -1.79 -14.93
N ARG A 46 14.93 -1.48 -14.87
CA ARG A 46 15.46 -0.15 -15.13
C ARG A 46 15.20 0.24 -16.59
N GLY A 47 14.57 1.40 -16.79
CA GLY A 47 14.33 1.96 -18.12
C GLY A 47 13.06 1.47 -18.81
N ILE A 48 12.35 0.47 -18.28
CA ILE A 48 11.05 0.00 -18.82
C ILE A 48 10.08 1.17 -18.97
N TRP A 49 9.92 1.98 -17.92
CA TRP A 49 9.01 3.12 -17.93
C TRP A 49 9.42 4.24 -18.87
N VAL A 50 10.72 4.38 -19.13
CA VAL A 50 11.24 5.33 -20.12
C VAL A 50 10.86 4.88 -21.53
N SER A 51 11.05 3.60 -21.83
CA SER A 51 10.70 3.01 -23.13
C SER A 51 9.20 3.10 -23.40
N ILE A 52 8.37 2.68 -22.44
CA ILE A 52 6.91 2.73 -22.55
C ILE A 52 6.42 4.18 -22.64
N GLY A 53 7.00 5.09 -21.85
CA GLY A 53 6.67 6.52 -21.92
C GLY A 53 6.95 7.13 -23.29
N LYS A 54 8.07 6.75 -23.92
CA LYS A 54 8.38 7.16 -25.30
C LYS A 54 7.34 6.66 -26.30
N ILE A 55 6.91 5.39 -26.19
CA ILE A 55 5.88 4.81 -27.07
C ILE A 55 4.53 5.52 -26.89
N LEU A 56 4.14 5.80 -25.65
CA LEU A 56 2.88 6.45 -25.30
C LEU A 56 2.90 7.98 -25.48
N GLY A 57 4.06 8.60 -25.73
CA GLY A 57 4.21 10.05 -25.82
C GLY A 57 4.00 10.80 -24.49
N ILE A 58 4.33 10.18 -23.35
CA ILE A 58 4.15 10.75 -22.00
C ILE A 58 5.42 10.59 -21.14
N LYS A 59 5.46 11.24 -19.98
CA LYS A 59 6.63 11.13 -19.09
C LYS A 59 6.68 9.74 -18.45
N SER A 60 7.89 9.20 -18.31
CA SER A 60 8.13 7.91 -17.65
C SER A 60 7.53 7.83 -16.25
N LYS A 61 7.58 8.94 -15.50
CA LYS A 61 6.97 9.04 -14.17
C LYS A 61 5.45 8.79 -14.21
N GLU A 62 4.75 9.33 -15.21
CA GLU A 62 3.30 9.14 -15.32
C GLU A 62 2.93 7.68 -15.61
N VAL A 63 3.74 7.00 -16.44
CA VAL A 63 3.60 5.56 -16.72
C VAL A 63 3.83 4.74 -15.45
N HIS A 64 4.94 5.00 -14.75
CA HIS A 64 5.30 4.35 -13.50
C HIS A 64 4.18 4.52 -12.45
N ASP A 65 3.71 5.75 -12.26
CA ASP A 65 2.69 6.06 -11.27
C ASP A 65 1.37 5.39 -11.65
N PHE A 66 1.00 5.34 -12.92
CA PHE A 66 -0.19 4.62 -13.36
C PHE A 66 -0.07 3.11 -13.15
N PHE A 67 1.09 2.53 -13.47
CA PHE A 67 1.36 1.11 -13.25
C PHE A 67 1.13 0.75 -11.78
N HIS A 68 1.86 1.38 -10.85
CA HIS A 68 1.78 1.03 -9.43
C HIS A 68 0.43 1.42 -8.77
N ASN A 69 -0.17 2.55 -9.15
CA ASN A 69 -1.38 3.03 -8.46
C ASN A 69 -2.68 2.51 -9.03
N THR A 70 -2.70 2.08 -10.30
CA THR A 70 -3.93 1.70 -11.00
C THR A 70 -3.81 0.30 -11.60
N TRP A 71 -2.87 0.10 -12.53
CA TRP A 71 -2.83 -1.14 -13.31
C TRP A 71 -2.51 -2.37 -12.44
N VAL A 72 -1.56 -2.27 -11.52
CA VAL A 72 -1.17 -3.36 -10.63
C VAL A 72 -2.34 -3.84 -9.75
N LYS A 73 -3.26 -2.95 -9.37
CA LYS A 73 -4.37 -3.30 -8.47
C LYS A 73 -5.37 -4.29 -9.07
N GLN A 74 -5.44 -4.41 -10.39
CA GLN A 74 -6.37 -5.35 -11.05
C GLN A 74 -6.00 -6.83 -10.83
N PHE A 75 -4.77 -7.12 -10.38
CA PHE A 75 -4.28 -8.48 -10.11
C PHE A 75 -4.45 -8.92 -8.64
N TYR A 76 -5.08 -8.07 -7.83
CA TYR A 76 -5.31 -8.32 -6.41
C TYR A 76 -6.80 -8.27 -6.11
N ASP A 77 -7.19 -8.99 -5.06
CA ASP A 77 -8.54 -8.98 -4.55
C ASP A 77 -8.90 -7.62 -3.95
N ASP A 78 -10.15 -7.21 -4.15
CA ASP A 78 -10.65 -5.95 -3.59
C ASP A 78 -10.88 -6.09 -2.08
N ILE A 79 -9.97 -5.50 -1.31
CA ILE A 79 -10.05 -5.44 0.16
C ILE A 79 -11.29 -4.70 0.67
N SER A 80 -11.98 -3.92 -0.19
CA SER A 80 -13.20 -3.20 0.19
C SER A 80 -14.31 -4.16 0.63
N LEU A 81 -14.32 -5.37 0.07
CA LEU A 81 -15.26 -6.44 0.40
C LEU A 81 -15.04 -7.04 1.79
N TYR A 82 -13.81 -6.90 2.33
CA TYR A 82 -13.38 -7.47 3.61
C TYR A 82 -13.12 -6.41 4.68
N ARG A 83 -13.71 -5.21 4.51
CA ARG A 83 -13.51 -4.09 5.44
C ARG A 83 -13.99 -4.41 6.86
N CYS A 84 -15.10 -5.14 6.99
CA CYS A 84 -15.63 -5.53 8.30
C CYS A 84 -14.61 -6.37 9.07
N ASP A 85 -14.10 -7.42 8.44
CA ASP A 85 -13.13 -8.35 9.03
C ASP A 85 -11.82 -7.64 9.40
N LEU A 86 -11.34 -6.73 8.53
CA LEU A 86 -10.16 -5.91 8.84
C LEU A 86 -10.40 -4.99 10.03
N VAL A 87 -11.56 -4.33 10.13
CA VAL A 87 -11.89 -3.44 11.25
C VAL A 87 -12.04 -4.22 12.56
N GLU A 88 -12.67 -5.40 12.52
CA GLU A 88 -12.78 -6.29 13.67
C GLU A 88 -11.39 -6.77 14.13
N THR A 89 -10.53 -7.15 13.19
CA THR A 89 -9.15 -7.53 13.49
C THR A 89 -8.39 -6.38 14.14
N VAL A 90 -8.50 -5.15 13.62
CA VAL A 90 -7.91 -3.95 14.23
C VAL A 90 -8.41 -3.76 15.67
N TYR A 91 -9.73 -3.88 15.89
CA TYR A 91 -10.32 -3.71 17.22
C TYR A 91 -9.78 -4.74 18.22
N ASN A 92 -9.74 -6.02 17.82
CA ASN A 92 -9.22 -7.09 18.65
C ASN A 92 -7.74 -6.90 18.98
N MET A 93 -6.95 -6.43 18.00
CA MET A 93 -5.52 -6.17 18.20
C MET A 93 -5.24 -5.01 19.15
N ILE A 94 -6.01 -3.92 19.09
CA ILE A 94 -5.87 -2.77 20.00
C ILE A 94 -6.33 -3.16 21.41
N LYS A 95 -7.47 -3.86 21.53
CA LYS A 95 -8.00 -4.32 22.82
C LYS A 95 -7.04 -5.27 23.54
N ALA A 96 -6.27 -6.07 22.79
CA ALA A 96 -5.29 -7.01 23.34
C ALA A 96 -4.02 -6.34 23.93
N GLY A 97 -3.88 -5.01 23.84
CA GLY A 97 -2.83 -4.25 24.54
C GLY A 97 -2.20 -3.15 23.69
N GLY A 98 -1.67 -2.12 24.37
CA GLY A 98 -1.14 -0.85 23.83
C GLY A 98 0.13 -0.98 22.98
N LYS A 99 0.05 -1.77 21.91
CA LYS A 99 1.09 -1.87 20.89
C LYS A 99 1.27 -0.53 20.18
N LYS A 100 2.51 -0.24 19.76
CA LYS A 100 2.77 0.89 18.87
C LYS A 100 1.93 0.74 17.59
N ILE A 101 1.53 1.85 16.97
CA ILE A 101 0.70 1.85 15.74
C ILE A 101 1.28 0.89 14.69
N SER A 102 2.60 0.94 14.46
CA SER A 102 3.27 0.08 13.48
C SER A 102 3.14 -1.42 13.78
N GLU A 103 3.21 -1.81 15.05
CA GLU A 103 3.06 -3.20 15.48
C GLU A 103 1.61 -3.66 15.34
N ALA A 104 0.65 -2.81 15.73
CA ALA A 104 -0.77 -3.10 15.57
C ALA A 104 -1.15 -3.29 14.09
N VAL A 105 -0.61 -2.46 13.20
CA VAL A 105 -0.82 -2.58 11.74
C VAL A 105 -0.26 -3.91 11.23
N ASN A 106 1.00 -4.23 11.53
CA ASN A 106 1.63 -5.46 11.06
C ASN A 106 0.92 -6.71 11.58
N CYS A 107 0.59 -6.75 12.88
CA CYS A 107 -0.16 -7.88 13.45
C CYS A 107 -1.55 -8.03 12.82
N THR A 108 -2.25 -6.92 12.54
CA THR A 108 -3.56 -6.96 11.87
C THR A 108 -3.45 -7.58 10.49
N ILE A 109 -2.46 -7.13 9.69
CA ILE A 109 -2.26 -7.65 8.33
C ILE A 109 -1.91 -9.15 8.38
N SER A 110 -0.98 -9.55 9.26
CA SER A 110 -0.62 -10.95 9.43
C SER A 110 -1.79 -11.81 9.88
N GLN A 111 -2.64 -11.32 10.78
CA GLN A 111 -3.82 -12.05 11.23
C GLN A 111 -4.87 -12.17 10.12
N PHE A 112 -5.11 -11.10 9.38
CA PHE A 112 -6.01 -11.09 8.23
C PHE A 112 -5.57 -12.10 7.16
N GLN A 113 -4.27 -12.16 6.84
CA GLN A 113 -3.71 -13.14 5.89
C GLN A 113 -3.82 -14.59 6.38
N LYS A 114 -3.81 -14.83 7.70
CA LYS A 114 -4.05 -16.16 8.27
C LYS A 114 -5.51 -16.60 8.15
N ILE A 115 -6.44 -15.66 8.26
CA ILE A 115 -7.88 -15.92 8.15
C ILE A 115 -8.27 -16.14 6.68
N HIS A 116 -7.62 -15.42 5.75
CA HIS A 116 -7.89 -15.49 4.32
C HIS A 116 -6.63 -15.85 3.51
N PRO A 117 -6.09 -17.08 3.66
CA PRO A 117 -4.86 -17.50 2.99
C PRO A 117 -4.97 -17.55 1.45
N GLU A 118 -6.19 -17.64 0.92
CA GLU A 118 -6.48 -17.67 -0.51
C GLU A 118 -6.43 -16.29 -1.18
N LEU A 119 -6.59 -15.21 -0.42
CA LEU A 119 -6.69 -13.87 -0.97
C LEU A 119 -5.32 -13.29 -1.32
N LYS A 120 -5.19 -12.81 -2.55
CA LYS A 120 -4.07 -12.01 -3.02
C LYS A 120 -4.39 -10.54 -2.79
N VAL A 121 -4.05 -10.03 -1.61
CA VAL A 121 -4.28 -8.62 -1.29
C VAL A 121 -3.14 -7.69 -1.69
N HIS A 122 -3.48 -6.50 -2.17
CA HIS A 122 -2.51 -5.45 -2.45
C HIS A 122 -1.99 -4.83 -1.14
N LEU A 123 -0.80 -5.25 -0.70
CA LEU A 123 -0.24 -4.91 0.61
C LEU A 123 -0.27 -3.41 0.95
N GLN A 124 0.11 -2.54 0.02
CA GLN A 124 0.12 -1.09 0.28
C GLN A 124 -1.28 -0.53 0.53
N SER A 125 -2.28 -1.02 -0.20
CA SER A 125 -3.68 -0.62 0.00
C SER A 125 -4.21 -1.13 1.33
N THR A 126 -3.93 -2.40 1.67
CA THR A 126 -4.29 -2.98 2.96
C THR A 126 -3.63 -2.23 4.12
N TYR A 127 -2.33 -1.96 4.02
CA TYR A 127 -1.59 -1.21 5.02
C TYR A 127 -2.16 0.18 5.24
N SER A 128 -2.38 0.94 4.17
CA SER A 128 -2.92 2.30 4.27
C SER A 128 -4.31 2.32 4.93
N PHE A 129 -5.15 1.34 4.59
CA PHE A 129 -6.45 1.17 5.23
C PHE A 129 -6.30 0.87 6.73
N VAL A 130 -5.55 -0.17 7.08
CA VAL A 130 -5.35 -0.60 8.48
C VAL A 130 -4.72 0.50 9.32
N TYR A 131 -3.68 1.17 8.81
CA TYR A 131 -3.02 2.31 9.47
C TYR A 131 -4.03 3.41 9.81
N THR A 132 -4.91 3.75 8.85
CA THR A 132 -5.96 4.76 9.06
C THR A 132 -6.93 4.32 10.16
N GLN A 133 -7.30 3.05 10.22
CA GLN A 133 -8.19 2.54 11.27
C GLN A 133 -7.52 2.55 12.66
N VAL A 134 -6.28 2.09 12.76
CA VAL A 134 -5.51 2.07 14.02
C VAL A 134 -5.33 3.49 14.54
N LYS A 135 -4.88 4.42 13.68
CA LYS A 135 -4.68 5.83 14.06
C LYS A 135 -5.98 6.46 14.58
N ARG A 136 -7.08 6.31 13.86
CA ARG A 136 -8.40 6.85 14.26
C ARG A 136 -8.88 6.34 15.62
N ARG A 137 -8.47 5.13 16.02
CA ARG A 137 -8.83 4.54 17.31
C ARG A 137 -7.96 5.10 18.43
N ASN A 138 -6.64 5.17 18.22
CA ASN A 138 -5.72 5.76 19.18
C ASN A 138 -6.05 7.24 19.45
N ASP A 139 -6.35 8.03 18.41
CA ASP A 139 -6.72 9.43 18.57
C ASP A 139 -8.00 9.62 19.41
N LYS A 140 -8.93 8.64 19.39
CA LYS A 140 -10.17 8.70 20.19
C LYS A 140 -9.94 8.35 21.65
N GLU A 141 -8.97 7.49 21.96
CA GLU A 141 -8.62 7.15 23.33
C GLU A 141 -7.86 8.31 24.01
N GLU A 142 -6.99 9.00 23.28
CA GLU A 142 -6.26 10.17 23.80
C GLU A 142 -7.18 11.39 24.03
N ASN A 143 -8.20 11.57 23.19
CA ASN A 143 -9.12 12.70 23.27
C ASN A 143 -10.42 12.41 24.04
N GLN A 144 -10.57 11.24 24.67
CA GLN A 144 -11.66 11.07 25.63
C GLN A 144 -11.37 11.97 26.83
N PRO A 145 -12.21 12.99 27.10
CA PRO A 145 -12.01 13.84 28.26
C PRO A 145 -12.03 12.94 29.47
N GLN A 146 -10.86 12.77 30.12
CA GLN A 146 -10.83 12.20 31.45
C GLN A 146 -11.86 13.00 32.24
N SER A 147 -12.88 12.32 32.74
CA SER A 147 -13.85 12.91 33.64
C SER A 147 -13.10 13.24 34.92
N ILE A 148 -12.37 14.37 34.92
CA ILE A 148 -11.67 14.91 36.07
C ILE A 148 -12.77 15.21 37.09
N PRO A 149 -12.78 14.57 38.27
CA PRO A 149 -13.58 15.04 39.38
C PRO A 149 -13.16 16.49 39.62
N ARG A 150 -14.09 17.45 39.50
CA ARG A 150 -13.85 18.89 39.70
C ARG A 150 -12.91 19.10 40.91
N GLN A 151 -11.64 19.38 40.64
CA GLN A 151 -10.69 19.92 41.61
C GLN A 151 -10.19 21.26 41.10
N ASN A 152 -10.19 22.23 42.03
CA ASN A 152 -9.98 23.65 41.78
C ASN A 152 -8.67 23.96 41.04
N ASN A 153 -8.80 24.87 40.07
CA ASN A 153 -7.82 25.39 39.13
C ASN A 153 -6.43 25.71 39.72
N GLN A 154 -5.38 25.12 39.14
CA GLN A 154 -4.05 25.74 39.01
C GLN A 154 -3.55 25.55 37.56
N SER A 155 -3.03 26.62 37.00
CA SER A 155 -2.60 26.78 35.60
C SER A 155 -1.31 26.03 35.27
N VAL A 156 -1.32 25.22 34.19
CA VAL A 156 -0.15 24.47 33.66
C VAL A 156 0.31 25.09 32.33
N PRO A 157 1.63 25.21 32.07
CA PRO A 157 2.18 25.81 30.86
C PRO A 157 2.13 24.91 29.62
N ASP A 158 2.10 25.57 28.46
CA ASP A 158 1.88 25.05 27.12
C ASP A 158 3.13 24.32 26.57
N ILE A 159 3.02 23.04 26.22
CA ILE A 159 4.10 22.25 25.60
C ILE A 159 3.63 21.77 24.22
N LYS A 160 4.35 22.17 23.17
CA LYS A 160 4.07 21.77 21.79
C LYS A 160 4.46 20.30 21.54
N PRO A 161 3.61 19.47 20.92
CA PRO A 161 3.95 18.09 20.58
C PRO A 161 5.05 18.02 19.51
N PRO A 162 5.92 16.99 19.57
CA PRO A 162 6.94 16.77 18.55
C PRO A 162 6.33 16.25 17.24
N GLU A 163 6.87 16.74 16.13
CA GLU A 163 6.45 16.39 14.78
C GLU A 163 7.17 15.09 14.32
N ILE A 164 6.42 14.02 14.07
CA ILE A 164 6.97 12.73 13.60
C ILE A 164 6.90 12.67 12.07
N LYS A 165 8.05 12.50 11.41
CA LYS A 165 8.14 12.23 9.96
C LYS A 165 8.30 10.73 9.70
N PHE A 166 7.41 10.14 8.89
CA PHE A 166 7.44 8.73 8.52
C PHE A 166 7.90 8.57 7.07
N ASP A 167 8.90 7.72 6.83
CA ASP A 167 9.40 7.38 5.49
C ASP A 167 8.88 5.99 5.06
N ILE A 168 8.07 5.97 4.00
CA ILE A 168 7.44 4.77 3.45
C ILE A 168 8.47 3.82 2.81
N ASN A 169 9.60 4.35 2.30
CA ASN A 169 10.59 3.51 1.62
C ASN A 169 11.39 2.67 2.61
N ASP A 170 11.75 3.23 3.78
CA ASP A 170 12.40 2.51 4.87
C ASP A 170 11.54 1.34 5.38
N PHE A 171 10.21 1.51 5.36
CA PHE A 171 9.28 0.46 5.76
C PHE A 171 9.18 -0.69 4.74
N LEU A 172 9.11 -0.38 3.45
CA LEU A 172 9.05 -1.41 2.39
C LEU A 172 10.33 -2.26 2.34
N LEU A 173 11.48 -1.66 2.62
CA LEU A 173 12.75 -2.37 2.76
C LEU A 173 12.71 -3.40 3.90
N LYS A 174 12.23 -3.01 5.09
CA LYS A 174 12.14 -3.90 6.26
C LYS A 174 11.18 -5.07 6.07
N LEU A 175 10.14 -4.92 5.26
CA LEU A 175 9.21 -6.03 4.97
C LEU A 175 9.80 -7.08 4.03
N ASN A 176 10.61 -6.67 3.05
CA ASN A 176 11.30 -7.62 2.17
C ASN A 176 12.33 -8.48 2.92
N GLU A 177 12.95 -7.94 3.97
CA GLU A 177 13.86 -8.68 4.85
C GLU A 177 13.14 -9.74 5.70
N ILE A 178 11.84 -9.55 6.00
CA ILE A 178 11.05 -10.51 6.77
C ILE A 178 10.51 -11.63 5.87
N SER A 179 10.23 -11.35 4.60
CA SER A 179 9.71 -12.36 3.65
C SER A 179 10.77 -13.32 3.10
N THR A 180 12.05 -13.12 3.45
CA THR A 180 13.20 -13.94 3.00
C THR A 180 13.74 -14.89 4.07
N LYS A 181 13.04 -15.02 5.20
CA LYS A 181 13.31 -16.02 6.25
C LYS A 181 12.16 -17.00 6.37
#